data_AF-A0A971ZSP7-F1
#
_entry.id   AF-A0A971ZSP7-F1
#
_cell.length_a   1.000
_cell.length_b   1.000
_cell.length_c   1.000
_cell.angle_alpha   90.00
_cell.angle_beta   90.00
_cell.angle_gamma   90.00
#
_symmetry.space_group_name_H-M   'P 1'
#
loop_
_entity.id
_entity.type
_entity.pdbx_description
1 polymer ?
#
loop_
_entity_poly.entity_id
_entity_poly.type
_entity_poly.pdbx_seq_one_letter_code
_entity_poly.pdbx_strand_id
1 'polypeptide(L)'
;MKKVISLCTTAFIYFCVATVIAQAAALSALWAKGALDRGRLYRVLAALHGVDVVTMQTQLLSQKQATEQEQPAFDTQLEAQTLKSLDLDLRETVLDKGLVDLRNLQTSVRTEEAAFTQQRLAYDARLKDMVETVQTSSMKDLQRTIEAMRPAQAKEQLLKMLADQAKGDVVTIVKNMPADKQKKIVAEFKAGTDADQLYEILKLIRAGEPVASLIEDARQQLSPQ
;
A
#
# COMPACT_ATOMS: atom_id res chain seq x y z
N MET A 1 49.99 -11.77 8.39
CA MET A 1 49.92 -10.30 8.14
C MET A 1 48.53 -9.84 7.70
N LYS A 2 47.88 -10.45 6.69
CA LYS A 2 46.53 -10.04 6.22
C LYS A 2 45.42 -10.04 7.30
N LYS A 3 45.42 -11.00 8.23
CA LYS A 3 44.44 -11.06 9.34
C LYS A 3 44.59 -9.92 10.36
N VAL A 4 45.82 -9.47 10.62
CA VAL A 4 46.09 -8.40 11.59
C VAL A 4 45.65 -7.04 11.02
N ILE A 5 45.90 -6.82 9.73
CA ILE A 5 45.46 -5.61 9.01
C ILE A 5 43.93 -5.52 9.00
N SER A 6 43.23 -6.63 8.73
CA SER A 6 41.76 -6.68 8.78
C SER A 6 41.21 -6.38 10.17
N LEU A 7 41.89 -6.82 11.24
CA LEU A 7 41.44 -6.57 12.61
C LEU A 7 41.58 -5.08 12.97
N CYS A 8 42.68 -4.45 12.56
CA CYS A 8 42.92 -3.03 12.80
C CYS A 8 41.92 -2.13 12.06
N THR A 9 41.58 -2.45 10.80
CA THR A 9 40.58 -1.68 10.04
C THR A 9 39.19 -1.79 10.67
N THR A 10 38.81 -2.97 11.15
CA THR A 10 37.51 -3.18 11.80
C THR A 10 37.45 -2.42 13.14
N ALA A 11 38.51 -2.46 13.95
CA ALA A 11 38.58 -1.70 15.20
C ALA A 11 38.47 -0.18 14.97
N PHE A 12 39.11 0.34 13.93
CA PHE A 12 39.04 1.77 13.58
C PHE A 12 37.62 2.20 13.17
N ILE A 13 36.92 1.37 12.39
CA ILE A 13 35.53 1.64 11.99
C ILE A 13 34.62 1.64 13.22
N TYR A 14 34.72 0.63 14.10
CA TYR A 14 33.93 0.59 15.33
C TYR A 14 34.19 1.79 16.24
N PHE A 15 35.46 2.21 16.35
CA PHE A 15 35.82 3.42 17.10
C PHE A 15 35.18 4.67 16.50
N CYS A 16 35.23 4.83 15.18
CA CYS A 16 34.61 5.95 14.48
C CYS A 16 33.08 5.98 14.68
N VAL A 17 32.42 4.84 14.51
CA VAL A 17 30.97 4.71 14.74
C VAL A 17 30.61 5.03 16.20
N ALA A 18 31.38 4.52 17.17
CA ALA A 18 31.17 4.82 18.59
C ALA A 18 31.30 6.32 18.88
N THR A 19 32.28 7.01 18.28
CA THR A 19 32.45 8.46 18.46
C THR A 19 31.28 9.27 17.90
N VAL A 20 30.73 8.88 16.74
CA VAL A 20 29.57 9.56 16.15
C VAL A 20 28.33 9.36 17.02
N ILE A 21 28.10 8.16 17.53
CA ILE A 21 26.98 7.86 18.42
C ILE A 21 27.09 8.66 19.72
N ALA A 22 28.29 8.74 20.30
CA ALA A 22 28.53 9.54 21.51
C ALA A 22 28.24 11.03 21.30
N GLN A 23 28.66 11.60 20.15
CA GLN A 23 28.36 12.99 19.80
C GLN A 23 26.86 13.23 19.60
N ALA A 24 26.17 12.32 18.91
CA ALA A 24 24.72 12.40 18.72
C ALA A 24 23.95 12.32 20.04
N ALA A 25 24.37 11.44 20.95
CA ALA A 25 23.78 11.30 22.29
C ALA A 25 24.03 12.55 23.17
N ALA A 26 25.23 13.15 23.08
CA ALA A 26 25.52 14.39 23.78
C ALA A 26 24.65 15.55 23.26
N LEU A 27 24.51 15.66 21.93
CA LEU A 27 23.67 16.69 21.30
C LEU A 27 22.19 16.52 21.65
N SER A 28 21.67 15.30 21.64
CA SER A 28 20.26 15.03 22.00
C SER A 28 20.00 15.31 23.48
N ALA A 29 20.94 14.97 24.38
CA ALA A 29 20.85 15.30 25.80
C ALA A 29 20.91 16.81 26.07
N LEU A 30 21.73 17.56 25.30
CA LEU A 30 21.79 19.02 25.35
C LEU A 30 20.51 19.69 24.83
N TRP A 31 19.91 19.12 23.77
CA TRP A 31 18.59 19.53 23.26
C TRP A 31 17.49 19.30 24.28
N ALA A 32 17.42 18.10 24.88
CA ALA A 32 16.40 17.75 25.87
C ALA A 32 16.48 18.59 27.15
N LYS A 33 17.68 19.02 27.56
CA LYS A 33 17.89 19.94 28.69
C LYS A 33 17.59 21.40 28.36
N GLY A 34 17.15 21.73 27.14
CA GLY A 34 16.84 23.10 26.72
C GLY A 34 18.05 24.02 26.67
N ALA A 35 19.28 23.48 26.63
CA ALA A 35 20.50 24.27 26.59
C ALA A 35 20.76 24.93 25.22
N LEU A 36 20.05 24.46 24.18
CA LEU A 36 19.97 25.10 22.85
C LEU A 36 18.84 26.13 22.75
N ASP A 37 18.58 26.87 23.83
CA ASP A 37 17.77 28.08 23.73
C ASP A 37 18.51 29.11 22.85
N ARG A 38 17.80 29.69 21.87
CA ARG A 38 18.36 30.64 20.88
C ARG A 38 19.20 31.72 21.57
N GLY A 39 18.77 32.19 22.73
CA GLY A 39 19.48 33.21 23.52
C GLY A 39 20.89 32.81 23.95
N ARG A 40 21.17 31.53 24.24
CA ARG A 40 22.51 31.09 24.66
C ARG A 40 23.46 30.87 23.48
N LEU A 41 22.94 30.40 22.35
CA LEU A 41 23.68 30.29 21.10
C LEU A 41 24.18 31.67 20.61
N TYR A 42 23.30 32.68 20.65
CA TYR A 42 23.71 34.05 20.31
C TYR A 42 24.76 34.61 21.28
N ARG A 43 24.70 34.29 22.58
CA ARG A 43 25.72 34.72 23.55
C ARG A 43 27.09 34.09 23.31
N VAL A 44 27.12 32.80 22.96
CA VAL A 44 28.38 32.11 22.64
C VAL A 44 28.96 32.63 21.32
N LEU A 45 28.12 32.83 20.30
CA LEU A 45 28.54 33.40 19.01
C LEU A 45 29.04 34.83 19.17
N ALA A 46 28.36 35.66 19.96
CA ALA A 46 28.74 37.04 20.22
C ALA A 46 30.01 37.15 21.06
N ALA A 47 30.21 36.27 22.06
CA ALA A 47 31.46 36.18 22.82
C ALA A 47 32.64 35.78 21.93
N LEU A 48 32.43 34.89 20.96
CA LEU A 48 33.46 34.49 19.98
C LEU A 48 33.84 35.65 19.04
N HIS A 49 32.87 36.49 18.69
CA HIS A 49 33.07 37.70 17.89
C HIS A 49 33.53 38.92 18.72
N GLY A 50 33.73 38.77 20.04
CA GLY A 50 34.15 39.85 20.93
C GLY A 50 33.10 40.95 21.14
N VAL A 51 31.84 40.68 20.79
CA VAL A 51 30.73 41.63 20.94
C VAL A 51 30.01 41.35 22.24
N ASP A 52 30.10 42.29 23.18
CA ASP A 52 29.41 42.19 24.45
C ASP A 52 27.91 42.48 24.25
N VAL A 53 27.11 41.42 24.15
CA VAL A 53 25.66 41.47 23.88
C VAL A 53 24.91 42.29 24.94
N VAL A 54 25.47 42.41 26.15
CA VAL A 54 24.86 43.15 27.26
C VAL A 54 24.94 44.66 27.02
N THR A 55 26.05 45.16 26.49
CA THR A 55 26.25 46.59 26.22
C THR A 55 25.49 47.05 24.97
N MET A 56 25.43 46.23 23.92
CA MET A 56 24.59 46.50 22.74
C MET A 56 23.10 46.51 23.10
N GLN A 57 22.64 45.61 23.96
CA GLN A 57 21.24 45.57 24.36
C GLN A 57 20.86 46.78 25.24
N THR A 58 21.76 47.24 26.12
CA THR A 58 21.53 48.48 26.88
C THR A 58 21.58 49.72 25.97
N GLN A 59 22.49 49.79 25.01
CA GLN A 59 22.54 50.90 24.04
C GLN A 59 21.31 50.95 23.14
N LEU A 60 20.82 49.79 22.65
CA LEU A 60 19.58 49.72 21.87
C LEU A 60 18.35 50.10 22.70
N LEU A 61 18.28 49.68 23.97
CA LEU A 61 17.19 50.07 24.86
C LEU A 61 17.20 51.58 25.18
N SER A 62 18.38 52.15 25.44
CA SER A 62 18.53 53.60 25.66
C SER A 62 18.27 54.43 24.41
N GLN A 63 18.67 53.95 23.23
CA GLN A 63 18.38 54.63 21.95
C GLN A 63 16.89 54.57 21.62
N LYS A 64 16.23 53.43 21.89
CA LYS A 64 14.78 53.26 21.70
C LYS A 64 13.96 54.13 22.66
N GLN A 65 14.40 54.29 23.91
CA GLN A 65 13.80 55.22 24.87
C GLN A 65 13.99 56.69 24.49
N ALA A 66 15.10 57.04 23.82
CA ALA A 66 15.34 58.41 23.33
C ALA A 66 14.47 58.76 22.11
N THR A 67 14.05 57.76 21.31
CA THR A 67 13.12 57.95 20.17
C THR A 67 11.64 57.90 20.58
N GLU A 68 11.34 57.44 21.79
CA GLU A 68 9.96 57.18 22.27
C GLU A 68 9.13 58.44 22.58
N GLN A 69 9.67 59.65 22.38
CA GLN A 69 8.96 60.92 22.63
C GLN A 69 8.37 61.59 21.39
N GLU A 70 8.50 61.03 20.20
CA GLU A 70 7.68 61.43 19.05
C GLU A 70 6.32 60.73 19.14
N GLN A 71 5.32 61.40 19.72
CA GLN A 71 3.95 60.90 19.68
C GLN A 71 3.51 60.76 18.22
N PRO A 72 3.16 59.54 17.75
CA PRO A 72 2.75 59.33 16.38
C PRO A 72 1.49 60.17 16.08
N ALA A 73 1.50 60.90 14.97
CA ALA A 73 0.36 61.68 14.51
C ALA A 73 -0.88 60.78 14.39
N PHE A 74 -2.05 61.28 14.75
CA PHE A 74 -3.31 60.53 14.80
C PHE A 74 -3.59 59.68 13.54
N ASP A 75 -3.24 60.17 12.35
CA ASP A 75 -3.37 59.44 11.09
C ASP A 75 -2.55 58.13 11.03
N THR A 76 -1.32 58.14 11.56
CA THR A 76 -0.47 56.94 11.57
C THR A 76 -1.03 55.84 12.48
N GLN A 77 -1.76 56.20 13.54
CA GLN A 77 -2.44 55.24 14.41
C GLN A 77 -3.70 54.66 13.75
N LEU A 78 -4.39 55.46 12.93
CA LEU A 78 -5.56 55.01 12.18
C LEU A 78 -5.15 54.01 11.09
N GLU A 79 -4.08 54.31 10.34
CA GLU A 79 -3.50 53.40 9.34
C GLU A 79 -3.00 52.10 9.97
N ALA A 80 -2.34 52.16 11.12
CA ALA A 80 -1.91 50.96 11.84
C ALA A 80 -3.10 50.09 12.28
N GLN A 81 -4.23 50.71 12.66
CA GLN A 81 -5.45 49.98 13.02
C GLN A 81 -6.12 49.32 11.80
N THR A 82 -6.19 50.01 10.66
CA THR A 82 -6.80 49.46 9.43
C THR A 82 -5.98 48.31 8.85
N LEU A 83 -4.65 48.41 8.86
CA LEU A 83 -3.78 47.31 8.44
C LEU A 83 -3.92 46.09 9.36
N LYS A 84 -4.11 46.32 10.67
CA LYS A 84 -4.31 45.25 11.64
C LYS A 84 -5.67 44.56 11.48
N SER A 85 -6.74 45.30 11.19
CA SER A 85 -8.04 44.69 10.88
C SER A 85 -8.00 43.90 9.59
N LEU A 86 -7.31 44.41 8.56
CA LEU A 86 -7.14 43.69 7.30
C LEU A 86 -6.36 42.37 7.48
N ASP A 87 -5.31 42.36 8.30
CA ASP A 87 -4.56 41.14 8.62
C ASP A 87 -5.45 40.10 9.33
N LEU A 88 -6.34 40.55 10.21
CA LEU A 88 -7.30 39.67 10.88
C LEU A 88 -8.32 39.08 9.90
N ASP A 89 -8.90 39.90 9.02
CA ASP A 89 -9.86 39.43 8.00
C ASP A 89 -9.21 38.43 7.02
N LEU A 90 -7.95 38.67 6.65
CA LEU A 90 -7.19 37.75 5.81
C LEU A 90 -6.94 36.42 6.52
N ARG A 91 -6.59 36.45 7.80
CA ARG A 91 -6.41 35.23 8.60
C ARG A 91 -7.72 34.45 8.73
N GLU A 92 -8.82 35.13 9.02
CA GLU A 92 -10.15 34.50 9.10
C GLU A 92 -10.51 33.83 7.78
N THR A 93 -10.32 34.53 6.66
CA THR A 93 -10.55 33.98 5.31
C THR A 93 -9.69 32.74 5.03
N VAL A 94 -8.41 32.75 5.43
CA VAL A 94 -7.51 31.61 5.25
C VAL A 94 -7.93 30.43 6.12
N LEU A 95 -8.35 30.68 7.36
CA LEU A 95 -8.83 29.63 8.27
C LEU A 95 -10.14 29.01 7.77
N ASP A 96 -11.07 29.82 7.27
CA ASP A 96 -12.33 29.33 6.69
C ASP A 96 -12.09 28.47 5.46
N LYS A 97 -11.21 28.92 4.54
CA LYS A 97 -10.80 28.12 3.38
C LYS A 97 -10.14 26.82 3.79
N GLY A 98 -9.21 26.88 4.75
CA GLY A 98 -8.54 25.69 5.29
C GLY A 98 -9.53 24.70 5.91
N LEU A 99 -10.56 25.17 6.61
CA LEU A 99 -11.62 24.31 7.16
C LEU A 99 -12.46 23.64 6.07
N VAL A 100 -12.80 24.38 5.01
CA VAL A 100 -13.53 23.83 3.86
C VAL A 100 -12.69 22.76 3.16
N ASP A 101 -11.41 23.02 2.92
CA ASP A 101 -10.50 22.08 2.27
C ASP A 101 -10.32 20.79 3.10
N LEU A 102 -10.17 20.92 4.42
CA LEU A 102 -10.10 19.75 5.31
C LEU A 102 -11.38 18.92 5.29
N ARG A 103 -12.56 19.56 5.25
CA ARG A 103 -13.84 18.86 5.14
C ARG A 103 -13.99 18.17 3.79
N ASN A 104 -13.53 18.80 2.71
CA ASN A 104 -13.52 18.22 1.38
C ASN A 104 -12.61 16.99 1.34
N LEU A 105 -11.39 17.09 1.88
CA LEU A 105 -10.44 15.97 1.97
C LEU A 105 -10.99 14.84 2.84
N GLN A 106 -11.61 15.16 3.98
CA GLN A 106 -12.24 14.16 4.84
C GLN A 106 -13.37 13.43 4.10
N THR A 107 -14.16 14.17 3.33
CA THR A 107 -15.25 13.59 2.53
C THR A 107 -14.69 12.71 1.42
N SER A 108 -13.66 13.15 0.69
CA SER A 108 -13.03 12.36 -0.38
C SER A 108 -12.44 11.05 0.14
N VAL A 109 -11.70 11.11 1.25
CA VAL A 109 -11.13 9.90 1.88
C VAL A 109 -12.25 8.94 2.30
N ARG A 110 -13.32 9.45 2.93
CA ARG A 110 -14.43 8.61 3.35
C ARG A 110 -15.17 7.97 2.17
N THR A 111 -15.31 8.69 1.06
CA THR A 111 -15.90 8.14 -0.17
C THR A 111 -15.00 7.08 -0.81
N GLU A 112 -13.68 7.28 -0.83
CA GLU A 112 -12.72 6.31 -1.35
C GLU A 112 -12.69 5.04 -0.49
N GLU A 113 -12.70 5.18 0.85
CA GLU A 113 -12.79 4.05 1.77
C GLU A 113 -14.07 3.23 1.58
N ALA A 114 -15.21 3.91 1.40
CA ALA A 114 -16.49 3.25 1.15
C ALA A 114 -16.46 2.49 -0.19
N ALA A 115 -15.95 3.12 -1.26
CA ALA A 115 -15.82 2.51 -2.56
C ALA A 115 -14.88 1.29 -2.52
N PHE A 116 -13.73 1.40 -1.87
CA PHE A 116 -12.78 0.30 -1.70
C PHE A 116 -13.38 -0.85 -0.89
N THR A 117 -14.09 -0.54 0.20
CA THR A 117 -14.76 -1.56 1.03
C THR A 117 -15.82 -2.31 0.22
N GLN A 118 -16.62 -1.59 -0.57
CA GLN A 118 -17.62 -2.20 -1.45
C GLN A 118 -16.96 -3.12 -2.51
N GLN A 119 -15.88 -2.67 -3.14
CA GLN A 119 -15.12 -3.47 -4.10
C GLN A 119 -14.54 -4.73 -3.44
N ARG A 120 -13.98 -4.61 -2.23
CA ARG A 120 -13.44 -5.74 -1.48
C ARG A 120 -14.53 -6.74 -1.12
N LEU A 121 -15.68 -6.29 -0.63
CA LEU A 121 -16.80 -7.18 -0.31
C LEU A 121 -17.32 -7.91 -1.54
N ALA A 122 -17.42 -7.22 -2.68
CA ALA A 122 -17.80 -7.84 -3.94
C ALA A 122 -16.76 -8.88 -4.40
N TYR A 123 -15.47 -8.59 -4.24
CA TYR A 123 -14.39 -9.53 -4.55
C TYR A 123 -14.44 -10.77 -3.64
N ASP A 124 -14.59 -10.59 -2.33
CA ASP A 124 -14.65 -11.68 -1.35
C ASP A 124 -15.88 -12.57 -1.60
N ALA A 125 -17.04 -11.98 -1.86
CA ALA A 125 -18.26 -12.71 -2.21
C ALA A 125 -18.06 -13.57 -3.47
N ARG A 126 -17.36 -13.03 -4.47
CA ARG A 126 -17.11 -13.73 -5.74
C ARG A 126 -16.02 -14.78 -5.62
N LEU A 127 -14.98 -14.55 -4.82
CA LEU A 127 -13.98 -15.56 -4.50
C LEU A 127 -14.66 -16.76 -3.84
N LYS A 128 -15.58 -16.48 -2.91
CA LYS A 128 -16.39 -17.52 -2.26
C LYS A 128 -17.24 -18.29 -3.26
N ASP A 129 -17.95 -17.61 -4.15
CA ASP A 129 -18.75 -18.22 -5.22
C ASP A 129 -17.90 -19.07 -6.18
N MET A 130 -16.71 -18.60 -6.56
CA MET A 130 -15.76 -19.38 -7.38
C MET A 130 -15.25 -20.62 -6.64
N VAL A 131 -14.90 -20.50 -5.37
CA VAL A 131 -14.46 -21.63 -4.54
C VAL A 131 -15.59 -22.64 -4.38
N GLU A 132 -16.83 -22.18 -4.13
CA GLU A 132 -18.01 -23.03 -4.03
C GLU A 132 -18.32 -23.71 -5.37
N THR A 133 -18.22 -22.99 -6.50
CA THR A 133 -18.44 -23.53 -7.85
C THR A 133 -17.40 -24.60 -8.19
N VAL A 134 -16.11 -24.33 -7.93
CA VAL A 134 -14.99 -25.27 -8.19
C VAL A 134 -14.98 -26.44 -7.19
N GLN A 135 -15.54 -26.28 -5.99
CA GLN A 135 -15.54 -27.30 -4.93
C GLN A 135 -16.93 -27.77 -4.50
N THR A 136 -17.96 -27.68 -5.35
CA THR A 136 -19.27 -28.26 -4.99
C THR A 136 -19.08 -29.73 -4.61
N SER A 137 -19.60 -30.13 -3.44
CA SER A 137 -19.52 -31.53 -2.99
C SER A 137 -20.09 -32.46 -4.06
N SER A 138 -21.13 -32.02 -4.76
CA SER A 138 -21.74 -32.70 -5.90
C SER A 138 -20.76 -33.00 -7.03
N MET A 139 -19.81 -32.11 -7.33
CA MET A 139 -18.78 -32.35 -8.35
C MET A 139 -17.75 -33.39 -7.88
N LYS A 140 -17.34 -33.32 -6.61
CA LYS A 140 -16.46 -34.34 -6.00
C LYS A 140 -17.15 -35.70 -5.92
N ASP A 141 -18.45 -35.73 -5.65
CA ASP A 141 -19.25 -36.95 -5.59
C ASP A 141 -19.51 -37.52 -6.99
N LEU A 142 -19.74 -36.66 -7.99
CA LEU A 142 -19.79 -37.06 -9.40
C LEU A 142 -18.44 -37.63 -9.85
N GLN A 143 -17.33 -36.97 -9.52
CA GLN A 143 -15.99 -37.46 -9.78
C GLN A 143 -15.78 -38.85 -9.17
N ARG A 144 -16.08 -39.03 -7.88
CA ARG A 144 -15.98 -40.33 -7.19
C ARG A 144 -16.86 -41.39 -7.84
N THR A 145 -18.06 -41.02 -8.28
CA THR A 145 -18.97 -41.93 -8.98
C THR A 145 -18.39 -42.37 -10.32
N ILE A 146 -17.84 -41.43 -11.09
CA ILE A 146 -17.16 -41.70 -12.38
C ILE A 146 -15.92 -42.58 -12.18
N GLU A 147 -15.13 -42.34 -11.13
CA GLU A 147 -13.96 -43.14 -10.77
C GLU A 147 -14.29 -44.57 -10.34
N ALA A 148 -15.45 -44.77 -9.72
CA ALA A 148 -15.96 -46.08 -9.30
C ALA A 148 -16.54 -46.89 -10.47
N MET A 149 -16.98 -46.24 -11.54
CA MET A 149 -17.52 -46.91 -12.72
C MET A 149 -16.44 -47.65 -13.53
N ARG A 150 -16.91 -48.59 -14.37
CA ARG A 150 -16.03 -49.29 -15.33
C ARG A 150 -15.56 -48.31 -16.41
N PRO A 151 -14.32 -48.42 -16.93
CA PRO A 151 -13.76 -47.46 -17.88
C PRO A 151 -14.64 -47.19 -19.11
N ALA A 152 -15.26 -48.22 -19.70
CA ALA A 152 -16.15 -48.06 -20.84
C ALA A 152 -17.42 -47.25 -20.51
N GLN A 153 -18.01 -47.46 -19.32
CA GLN A 153 -19.20 -46.72 -18.87
C GLN A 153 -18.85 -45.27 -18.50
N ALA A 154 -17.69 -45.06 -17.89
CA ALA A 154 -17.18 -43.72 -17.60
C ALA A 154 -16.96 -42.92 -18.90
N LYS A 155 -16.41 -43.54 -19.96
CA LYS A 155 -16.30 -42.92 -21.29
C LYS A 155 -17.65 -42.44 -21.80
N GLU A 156 -18.64 -43.33 -21.85
CA GLU A 156 -19.99 -43.00 -22.34
C GLU A 156 -20.62 -41.84 -21.56
N GLN A 157 -20.43 -41.81 -20.24
CA GLN A 157 -20.98 -40.74 -19.42
C GLN A 157 -20.28 -39.40 -19.65
N LEU A 158 -18.96 -39.39 -19.81
CA LEU A 158 -18.20 -38.18 -20.16
C LEU A 158 -18.59 -37.65 -21.55
N LEU A 159 -18.87 -38.54 -22.51
CA LEU A 159 -19.34 -38.15 -23.84
C LEU A 159 -20.73 -37.52 -23.82
N LYS A 160 -21.65 -38.06 -23.00
CA LYS A 160 -22.97 -37.45 -22.78
C LYS A 160 -22.86 -36.05 -22.16
N MET A 161 -22.02 -35.90 -21.14
CA MET A 161 -21.76 -34.58 -20.54
C MET A 161 -21.15 -33.58 -21.53
N LEU A 162 -20.30 -34.05 -22.44
CA LEU A 162 -19.71 -33.22 -23.50
C LEU A 162 -20.77 -32.78 -24.53
N ALA A 163 -21.77 -33.63 -24.82
CA ALA A 163 -22.91 -33.30 -25.65
C ALA A 163 -23.86 -32.27 -24.99
N ASP A 164 -24.01 -32.34 -23.67
CA ASP A 164 -24.82 -31.41 -22.85
C ASP A 164 -24.13 -30.05 -22.59
N GLN A 165 -23.10 -29.70 -23.37
CA GLN A 165 -22.27 -28.49 -23.24
C GLN A 165 -21.51 -28.33 -21.90
N ALA A 166 -21.48 -29.34 -21.04
CA ALA A 166 -20.76 -29.33 -19.76
C ALA A 166 -19.25 -29.63 -19.92
N LYS A 167 -18.58 -28.95 -20.86
CA LYS A 167 -17.17 -29.20 -21.22
C LYS A 167 -16.20 -28.90 -20.07
N GLY A 168 -16.44 -27.82 -19.31
CA GLY A 168 -15.61 -27.43 -18.17
C GLY A 168 -15.61 -28.45 -17.03
N ASP A 169 -16.75 -29.08 -16.79
CA ASP A 169 -16.92 -30.09 -15.75
C ASP A 169 -16.21 -31.40 -16.11
N VAL A 170 -16.36 -31.85 -17.36
CA VAL A 170 -15.63 -33.01 -17.90
C VAL A 170 -14.12 -32.83 -17.77
N VAL A 171 -13.62 -31.65 -18.15
CA VAL A 171 -12.19 -31.30 -18.03
C VAL A 171 -11.73 -31.33 -16.57
N THR A 172 -12.54 -30.80 -15.65
CA THR A 172 -12.23 -30.79 -14.21
C THR A 172 -12.19 -32.20 -13.63
N ILE A 173 -13.15 -33.06 -13.97
CA ILE A 173 -13.20 -34.46 -13.52
C ILE A 173 -11.99 -35.24 -14.05
N VAL A 174 -11.69 -35.13 -15.35
CA VAL A 174 -10.59 -35.87 -15.98
C VAL A 174 -9.24 -35.40 -15.45
N LYS A 175 -9.05 -34.09 -15.21
CA LYS A 175 -7.81 -33.51 -14.67
C LYS A 175 -7.53 -33.93 -13.23
N ASN A 176 -8.56 -34.01 -12.39
CA ASN A 176 -8.40 -34.29 -10.96
C ASN A 176 -8.44 -35.79 -10.61
N MET A 177 -8.60 -36.66 -11.60
CA MET A 177 -8.67 -38.10 -11.44
C MET A 177 -7.28 -38.73 -11.20
N PRO A 178 -7.16 -39.82 -10.40
CA PRO A 178 -5.92 -40.57 -10.28
C PRO A 178 -5.40 -41.08 -11.63
N ALA A 179 -4.09 -40.97 -11.87
CA ALA A 179 -3.44 -41.27 -13.15
C ALA A 179 -3.76 -42.68 -13.69
N ASP A 180 -3.87 -43.69 -12.83
CA ASP A 180 -4.20 -45.07 -13.23
C ASP A 180 -5.61 -45.20 -13.81
N LYS A 181 -6.56 -44.45 -13.27
CA LYS A 181 -7.97 -44.45 -13.71
C LYS A 181 -8.11 -43.60 -14.97
N GLN A 182 -7.47 -42.44 -15.00
CA GLN A 182 -7.41 -41.56 -16.16
C GLN A 182 -6.85 -42.31 -17.38
N LYS A 183 -5.71 -43.01 -17.24
CA LYS A 183 -5.10 -43.80 -18.32
C LYS A 183 -6.06 -44.87 -18.87
N LYS A 184 -6.78 -45.57 -17.98
CA LYS A 184 -7.72 -46.63 -18.38
C LYS A 184 -8.93 -46.06 -19.13
N ILE A 185 -9.46 -44.92 -18.70
CA ILE A 185 -10.59 -44.27 -19.37
C ILE A 185 -10.16 -43.71 -20.73
N VAL A 186 -9.01 -43.03 -20.79
CA VAL A 186 -8.44 -42.49 -22.04
C VAL A 186 -8.18 -43.60 -23.06
N ALA A 187 -7.76 -44.79 -22.62
CA ALA A 187 -7.56 -45.95 -23.50
C ALA A 187 -8.85 -46.49 -24.15
N GLU A 188 -10.04 -46.18 -23.60
CA GLU A 188 -11.32 -46.58 -24.17
C GLU A 188 -11.80 -45.64 -25.30
N PHE A 189 -11.20 -44.45 -25.43
CA PHE A 189 -11.43 -43.54 -26.57
C PHE A 189 -10.67 -44.07 -27.79
N LYS A 190 -11.30 -45.01 -28.51
CA LYS A 190 -10.75 -45.64 -29.72
C LYS A 190 -11.07 -44.80 -30.98
N ALA A 191 -10.47 -45.19 -32.11
CA ALA A 191 -10.48 -44.44 -33.36
C ALA A 191 -11.88 -44.00 -33.85
N GLY A 192 -11.94 -42.82 -34.47
CA GLY A 192 -13.16 -42.19 -34.99
C GLY A 192 -13.48 -40.88 -34.26
N THR A 193 -14.76 -40.54 -34.17
CA THR A 193 -15.29 -39.32 -33.52
C THR A 193 -14.90 -39.18 -32.05
N ASP A 194 -14.67 -40.29 -31.36
CA ASP A 194 -14.26 -40.31 -29.94
C ASP A 194 -12.83 -39.74 -29.76
N ALA A 195 -11.95 -39.94 -30.74
CA ALA A 195 -10.57 -39.46 -30.69
C ALA A 195 -10.49 -37.93 -30.80
N ASP A 196 -11.35 -37.34 -31.64
CA ASP A 196 -11.45 -35.88 -31.80
C ASP A 196 -11.98 -35.23 -30.52
N GLN A 197 -12.95 -35.86 -29.85
CA GLN A 197 -13.48 -35.37 -28.57
C GLN A 197 -12.45 -35.47 -27.44
N LEU A 198 -11.66 -36.55 -27.40
CA LEU A 198 -10.54 -36.66 -26.47
C LEU A 198 -9.49 -35.56 -26.72
N TYR A 199 -9.17 -35.28 -27.98
CA TYR A 199 -8.24 -34.21 -28.34
C TYR A 199 -8.71 -32.85 -27.82
N GLU A 200 -10.01 -32.54 -27.97
CA GLU A 200 -10.58 -31.29 -27.44
C GLU A 200 -10.51 -31.22 -25.91
N ILE A 201 -10.77 -32.33 -25.19
CA ILE A 201 -10.60 -32.38 -23.73
C ILE A 201 -9.15 -32.10 -23.34
N LEU A 202 -8.17 -32.75 -23.99
CA LEU A 202 -6.75 -32.56 -23.70
C LEU A 202 -6.26 -31.14 -24.05
N LYS A 203 -6.79 -30.56 -25.13
CA LYS A 203 -6.51 -29.17 -25.53
C LYS A 203 -7.00 -28.19 -24.48
N LEU A 204 -8.20 -28.39 -23.93
CA LEU A 204 -8.76 -27.58 -22.85
C LEU A 204 -7.96 -27.74 -21.53
N ILE A 205 -7.57 -28.96 -21.18
CA ILE A 205 -6.67 -29.21 -20.03
C ILE A 205 -5.35 -28.46 -20.20
N ARG A 206 -4.75 -28.51 -21.41
CA ARG A 206 -3.51 -27.80 -21.72
C ARG A 206 -3.68 -26.28 -21.67
N ALA A 207 -4.83 -25.76 -22.08
CA ALA A 207 -5.17 -24.34 -22.01
C ALA A 207 -5.43 -23.85 -20.57
N GLY A 208 -5.55 -24.76 -19.59
CA GLY A 208 -5.83 -24.40 -18.20
C GLY A 208 -7.31 -24.18 -17.91
N GLU A 209 -8.20 -24.56 -18.82
CA GLU A 209 -9.65 -24.44 -18.65
C GLU A 209 -10.20 -25.44 -17.60
N PRO A 210 -11.32 -25.14 -16.91
CA PRO A 210 -12.08 -23.88 -16.95
C PRO A 210 -11.47 -22.76 -16.08
N VAL A 211 -10.37 -23.03 -15.36
CA VAL A 211 -9.81 -22.07 -14.41
C VAL A 211 -9.26 -20.82 -15.12
N ALA A 212 -8.66 -20.98 -16.29
CA ALA A 212 -8.14 -19.88 -17.09
C ALA A 212 -9.23 -18.90 -17.54
N SER A 213 -10.34 -19.39 -18.13
CA SER A 213 -11.46 -18.51 -18.53
C SER A 213 -12.10 -17.80 -17.34
N LEU A 214 -12.30 -18.48 -16.22
CA LEU A 214 -12.83 -17.86 -15.01
C LEU A 214 -11.95 -16.72 -14.47
N ILE A 215 -10.62 -16.85 -14.58
CA ILE A 215 -9.68 -15.80 -14.20
C ILE A 215 -9.70 -14.64 -15.20
N GLU A 216 -9.79 -14.93 -16.50
CA GLU A 216 -9.87 -13.93 -17.57
C GLU A 216 -11.16 -13.09 -17.43
N ASP A 217 -12.31 -13.75 -17.21
CA ASP A 217 -13.60 -13.12 -16.98
C ASP A 217 -13.60 -12.24 -15.73
N ALA A 218 -12.97 -12.72 -14.65
CA ALA A 218 -12.77 -11.92 -13.46
C ALA A 218 -11.91 -10.68 -13.74
N ARG A 219 -10.84 -10.80 -14.53
CA ARG A 219 -9.96 -9.66 -14.89
C ARG A 219 -10.66 -8.64 -15.79
N GLN A 220 -11.44 -9.09 -16.78
CA GLN A 220 -12.16 -8.18 -17.69
C GLN A 220 -13.22 -7.35 -16.96
N GLN A 221 -13.89 -7.95 -15.97
CA GLN A 221 -14.90 -7.24 -15.17
C GLN A 221 -14.33 -6.37 -14.05
N LEU A 222 -13.08 -6.63 -13.65
CA LEU A 222 -12.35 -5.83 -12.67
C LEU A 222 -11.52 -4.71 -13.29
N SER A 223 -11.37 -4.69 -14.62
CA SER A 223 -10.80 -3.55 -15.33
C SER A 223 -11.79 -2.38 -15.23
N PRO A 224 -11.50 -1.30 -14.48
CA PRO A 224 -12.33 -0.11 -14.56
C PRO A 224 -12.29 0.40 -16.01
N GLN A 225 -13.46 0.68 -16.58
CA GLN A 225 -13.54 1.61 -17.71
C GLN A 225 -13.18 3.01 -17.24
#